data_AF-A0ABD1FN45-F1
#
_entry.id   AF-A0ABD1FN45-F1
#
_cell.length_a   1.000
_cell.length_b   1.000
_cell.length_c   1.000
_cell.angle_alpha   90.00
_cell.angle_beta   90.00
_cell.angle_gamma   90.00
#
_symmetry.space_group_name_H-M   'P 1'
#
loop_
_entity.id
_entity.type
_entity.pdbx_description
1 polymer ?
#
loop_
_entity_poly.entity_id
_entity_poly.type
_entity_poly.pdbx_seq_one_letter_code
_entity_poly.pdbx_strand_id
1 'polypeptide(L)'
;MAYQSRPRKRVRANPIRRAPDGSAFLKCEGCGISVAVALADMHECGIKKNTTQCRDGSVERQMPRSAFHFFMDEFLKTCEEGTLIEKDKKGCDAWKNMSIKERQPYVDQAVKLDIAYSRLLQEEETRIQPVDDEADSADVGKYDKRYEDSMMNYYDSENSDWLQFLNIWQWHPGS
;
A
#
# COMPACT_ATOMS: atom_id res chain seq x y z
N MET A 1 -1.31 41.37 -45.60
CA MET A 1 -0.44 40.31 -45.04
C MET A 1 -1.29 39.08 -44.79
N ALA A 2 -1.02 37.97 -45.47
CA ALA A 2 -1.80 36.73 -45.31
C ALA A 2 -1.25 35.93 -44.12
N TYR A 3 -2.11 35.63 -43.14
CA TYR A 3 -1.77 34.79 -42.00
C TYR A 3 -1.63 33.34 -42.46
N GLN A 4 -0.41 32.78 -42.40
CA GLN A 4 -0.20 31.35 -42.63
C GLN A 4 -0.57 30.58 -41.36
N SER A 5 -1.45 29.58 -41.49
CA SER A 5 -1.82 28.71 -40.38
C SER A 5 -0.65 27.79 -40.03
N ARG A 6 -0.26 27.78 -38.75
CA ARG A 6 0.80 26.90 -38.25
C ARG A 6 0.33 25.44 -38.30
N PRO A 7 1.10 24.49 -38.86
CA PRO A 7 0.75 23.08 -38.83
C PRO A 7 0.74 22.58 -37.39
N ARG A 8 -0.40 22.05 -36.92
CA ARG A 8 -0.49 21.40 -35.61
C ARG A 8 0.34 20.12 -35.62
N LYS A 9 1.30 20.02 -34.70
CA LYS A 9 2.08 18.80 -34.43
C LYS A 9 1.09 17.70 -33.99
N ARG A 10 0.89 16.66 -34.79
CA ARG A 10 0.14 15.47 -34.35
C ARG A 10 1.05 14.69 -33.42
N VAL A 11 0.77 14.76 -32.12
CA VAL A 11 1.35 13.83 -31.16
C VAL A 11 0.88 12.43 -31.56
N ARG A 12 1.80 11.50 -31.83
CA ARG A 12 1.46 10.08 -31.97
C ARG A 12 1.13 9.54 -30.59
N ALA A 13 -0.02 9.93 -30.07
CA ALA A 13 -0.59 9.33 -28.88
C ALA A 13 -1.12 7.94 -29.25
N ASN A 14 -0.96 6.97 -28.36
CA ASN A 14 -1.61 5.67 -28.49
C ASN A 14 -3.11 5.90 -28.79
N PRO A 15 -3.70 5.18 -29.75
CA PRO A 15 -5.11 5.36 -30.08
C PRO A 15 -5.96 5.21 -28.81
N ILE A 16 -6.76 6.24 -28.50
CA ILE A 16 -7.73 6.17 -27.40
C ILE A 16 -8.64 4.98 -27.71
N ARG A 17 -8.71 4.00 -26.80
CA ARG A 17 -9.61 2.85 -26.96
C ARG A 17 -11.05 3.36 -27.05
N ARG A 18 -11.78 2.92 -28.08
CA ARG A 18 -13.19 3.24 -28.33
C ARG A 18 -13.98 1.95 -28.49
N ALA A 19 -15.29 2.03 -28.28
CA ALA A 19 -16.18 0.93 -28.60
C ALA A 19 -16.25 0.73 -30.14
N PRO A 20 -16.71 -0.45 -30.63
CA PRO A 20 -16.77 -0.74 -32.07
C PRO A 20 -17.64 0.25 -32.88
N ASP A 21 -18.61 0.89 -32.24
CA ASP A 21 -19.46 1.96 -32.78
C ASP A 21 -18.76 3.35 -32.80
N GLY A 22 -17.52 3.43 -32.31
CA GLY A 22 -16.75 4.67 -32.15
C GLY A 22 -17.09 5.46 -30.88
N SER A 23 -18.00 4.96 -30.04
CA SER A 23 -18.42 5.62 -28.81
C SER A 23 -17.30 5.62 -27.75
N ALA A 24 -17.34 6.62 -26.86
CA ALA A 24 -16.54 6.65 -25.64
C ALA A 24 -17.10 5.69 -24.56
N PHE A 25 -18.33 5.23 -24.73
CA PHE A 25 -19.03 4.34 -23.83
C PHE A 25 -19.30 2.99 -24.51
N LEU A 26 -19.11 1.91 -23.77
CA LEU A 26 -19.49 0.56 -24.16
C LEU A 26 -20.64 0.12 -23.23
N LYS A 27 -21.67 -0.52 -23.78
CA LYS A 27 -22.69 -1.19 -22.95
C LYS A 27 -22.09 -2.47 -22.39
N CYS A 28 -22.06 -2.60 -21.07
CA CYS A 28 -21.64 -3.86 -20.45
C CYS A 28 -22.66 -4.95 -20.78
N GLU A 29 -22.20 -6.07 -21.34
CA GLU A 29 -23.07 -7.21 -21.65
C GLU A 29 -23.64 -7.88 -20.39
N GLY A 30 -22.97 -7.69 -19.24
CA GLY A 30 -23.44 -8.26 -17.97
C GLY A 30 -24.54 -7.43 -17.31
N CYS A 31 -24.28 -6.16 -17.01
CA CYS A 31 -25.25 -5.32 -16.28
C CYS A 31 -26.12 -4.43 -17.18
N GLY A 32 -25.84 -4.36 -18.50
CA GLY A 32 -26.56 -3.52 -19.45
C GLY A 32 -26.28 -2.02 -19.33
N ILE A 33 -25.48 -1.59 -18.36
CA ILE A 33 -25.14 -0.18 -18.10
C ILE A 33 -24.09 0.28 -19.12
N SER A 34 -24.22 1.53 -19.59
CA SER A 34 -23.20 2.19 -20.39
C SER A 34 -22.03 2.62 -19.52
N VAL A 35 -20.87 2.01 -19.73
CA VAL A 35 -19.63 2.25 -18.98
C VAL A 35 -18.61 2.93 -19.89
N ALA A 36 -17.84 3.89 -19.38
CA ALA A 36 -16.74 4.48 -20.14
C ALA A 36 -15.72 3.38 -20.51
N VAL A 37 -15.27 3.33 -21.77
CA VAL A 37 -14.35 2.27 -22.24
C VAL A 37 -13.06 2.22 -21.40
N ALA A 38 -12.58 3.36 -20.92
CA ALA A 38 -11.41 3.45 -20.05
C ALA A 38 -11.61 2.83 -18.65
N LEU A 39 -12.86 2.66 -18.22
CA LEU A 39 -13.24 2.14 -16.90
C LEU A 39 -13.95 0.78 -17.00
N ALA A 40 -13.99 0.16 -18.19
CA ALA A 40 -14.67 -1.10 -18.41
C ALA A 40 -14.12 -2.25 -17.54
N ASP A 41 -12.84 -2.22 -17.17
CA ASP A 41 -12.25 -3.25 -16.31
C ASP A 41 -12.56 -3.04 -14.82
N MET A 42 -12.82 -1.80 -14.42
CA MET A 42 -13.02 -1.41 -13.02
C MET A 42 -14.49 -1.20 -12.66
N HIS A 43 -15.42 -1.28 -13.61
CA HIS A 43 -16.83 -1.08 -13.28
C HIS A 43 -17.37 -2.27 -12.48
N GLU A 44 -18.11 -1.94 -11.42
CA GLU A 44 -18.81 -2.90 -10.59
C GLU A 44 -20.01 -3.45 -11.37
N CYS A 45 -19.80 -4.59 -12.02
CA CYS A 45 -20.89 -5.32 -12.65
C CYS A 45 -21.61 -6.11 -11.55
N GLY A 46 -22.91 -5.90 -11.37
CA GLY A 46 -23.74 -6.71 -10.45
C GLY A 46 -23.74 -8.20 -10.79
N ILE A 47 -23.26 -8.57 -11.98
CA ILE A 47 -22.87 -9.95 -12.28
C ILE A 47 -21.49 -10.19 -11.69
N LYS A 48 -21.44 -11.03 -10.67
CA LYS A 48 -20.21 -11.63 -10.13
C LYS A 48 -19.54 -12.44 -11.25
N LYS A 49 -18.83 -11.77 -12.15
CA LYS A 49 -17.69 -12.38 -12.81
C LYS A 49 -16.80 -12.78 -11.65
N ASN A 50 -16.57 -14.08 -11.52
CA ASN A 50 -15.48 -14.69 -10.81
C ASN A 50 -14.15 -14.21 -11.42
N THR A 51 -13.94 -12.89 -11.44
CA THR A 51 -12.63 -12.31 -11.40
C THR A 51 -12.12 -12.75 -10.04
N THR A 52 -11.37 -13.83 -10.06
CA THR A 52 -10.30 -14.10 -9.13
C THR A 52 -9.57 -12.76 -8.96
N GLN A 53 -9.93 -12.09 -7.88
CA GLN A 53 -9.10 -11.21 -7.08
C GLN A 53 -8.60 -9.93 -7.78
N CYS A 54 -8.78 -8.79 -7.08
CA CYS A 54 -7.67 -7.85 -6.99
C CYS A 54 -6.40 -8.68 -6.82
N ARG A 55 -5.46 -8.62 -7.78
CA ARG A 55 -4.18 -9.36 -7.79
C ARG A 55 -3.88 -10.00 -6.44
N ASP A 56 -3.90 -11.34 -6.42
CA ASP A 56 -3.51 -12.17 -5.29
C ASP A 56 -2.33 -11.52 -4.54
N GLY A 57 -2.36 -11.25 -3.23
CA GLY A 57 -3.07 -11.94 -2.19
C GLY A 57 -2.12 -12.80 -1.38
N SER A 58 -1.33 -12.19 -0.49
CA SER A 58 -0.86 -12.86 0.72
C SER A 58 -0.55 -11.84 1.83
N VAL A 59 0.22 -10.79 1.53
CA VAL A 59 0.78 -9.91 2.56
C VAL A 59 -0.25 -8.97 3.19
N GLU A 60 -1.07 -8.24 2.40
CA GLU A 60 -2.10 -7.33 2.94
C GLU A 60 -3.17 -8.04 3.79
N ARG A 61 -3.48 -9.31 3.46
CA ARG A 61 -4.46 -10.11 4.22
C ARG A 61 -3.89 -10.68 5.51
N GLN A 62 -2.58 -10.61 5.70
CA GLN A 62 -1.85 -11.12 6.87
C GLN A 62 -1.25 -9.99 7.71
N MET A 63 -1.51 -8.72 7.38
CA MET A 63 -0.95 -7.59 8.12
C MET A 63 -1.22 -7.77 9.62
N PRO A 64 -0.18 -7.68 10.48
CA PRO A 64 -0.34 -7.95 11.91
C PRO A 64 -1.41 -7.04 12.49
N ARG A 65 -2.42 -7.64 13.11
CA ARG A 65 -3.46 -6.91 13.83
C ARG A 65 -3.03 -6.74 15.28
N SER A 66 -3.22 -5.55 15.83
CA SER A 66 -2.92 -5.30 17.24
C SER A 66 -3.90 -6.05 18.15
N ALA A 67 -3.51 -6.30 19.40
CA ALA A 67 -4.40 -6.90 20.41
C ALA A 67 -5.72 -6.12 20.55
N PHE A 68 -5.65 -4.79 20.47
CA PHE A 68 -6.83 -3.93 20.49
C PHE A 68 -7.78 -4.19 19.32
N HIS A 69 -7.26 -4.50 18.11
CA HIS A 69 -8.11 -4.83 16.97
C HIS A 69 -8.92 -6.11 17.19
N PHE A 70 -8.33 -7.15 17.77
CA PHE A 70 -9.08 -8.37 18.10
C PHE A 70 -10.17 -8.11 19.12
N PHE A 71 -9.84 -7.33 20.15
CA PHE A 71 -10.83 -6.88 21.12
C PHE A 71 -11.96 -6.08 20.45
N MET A 72 -11.64 -5.11 19.59
CA MET A 72 -12.65 -4.30 18.91
C MET A 72 -13.51 -5.13 17.97
N ASP A 73 -12.94 -6.10 17.26
CA ASP A 73 -13.68 -7.02 16.39
C ASP A 73 -14.69 -7.86 17.19
N GLU A 74 -14.35 -8.28 18.41
CA GLU A 74 -15.29 -8.97 19.32
C GLU A 74 -16.29 -8.00 19.95
N PHE A 75 -15.82 -6.86 20.45
CA PHE A 75 -16.64 -5.83 21.10
C PHE A 75 -17.73 -5.31 20.16
N LEU A 76 -17.40 -5.01 18.91
CA LEU A 76 -18.35 -4.54 17.91
C LEU A 76 -19.40 -5.59 17.55
N LYS A 77 -19.09 -6.89 17.65
CA LYS A 77 -20.08 -7.97 17.49
C LYS A 77 -21.07 -8.01 18.66
N THR A 78 -20.62 -7.64 19.86
CA THR A 78 -21.49 -7.61 21.05
C THR A 78 -22.30 -6.32 21.19
N CYS A 79 -21.95 -5.26 20.45
CA CYS A 79 -22.59 -3.96 20.58
C CYS A 79 -23.57 -3.71 19.42
N GLU A 80 -24.86 -3.84 19.68
CA GLU A 80 -25.90 -3.69 18.64
C GLU A 80 -26.24 -2.21 18.35
N GLU A 81 -26.25 -1.33 19.34
CA GLU A 81 -26.74 0.05 19.21
C GLU A 81 -25.67 1.15 19.25
N GLY A 82 -25.94 2.26 18.55
CA GLY A 82 -25.13 3.47 18.53
C GLY A 82 -24.43 3.72 17.20
N THR A 83 -24.03 4.98 17.00
CA THR A 83 -23.18 5.34 15.86
C THR A 83 -21.81 4.68 15.99
N LEU A 84 -21.13 4.45 14.85
CA LEU A 84 -19.79 3.84 14.86
C LEU A 84 -18.80 4.62 15.76
N ILE A 85 -18.94 5.95 15.82
CA ILE A 85 -18.14 6.82 16.68
C ILE A 85 -18.41 6.55 18.16
N GLU A 86 -19.67 6.36 18.56
CA GLU A 86 -20.02 6.02 19.94
C GLU A 86 -19.51 4.64 20.33
N LYS A 87 -19.59 3.66 19.41
CA LYS A 87 -19.06 2.31 19.63
C LYS A 87 -17.54 2.33 19.79
N ASP A 88 -16.85 3.12 18.97
CA ASP A 88 -15.39 3.26 19.05
C ASP A 88 -14.93 3.89 20.37
N LYS A 89 -15.60 4.97 20.81
CA LYS A 89 -15.34 5.58 22.13
C LYS A 89 -15.53 4.58 23.27
N LYS A 90 -16.67 3.88 23.29
CA LYS A 90 -16.96 2.86 24.32
C LYS A 90 -15.94 1.72 24.30
N GLY A 91 -15.55 1.26 23.13
CA GLY A 91 -14.52 0.23 22.98
C GLY A 91 -13.15 0.70 23.48
N CYS A 92 -12.75 1.92 23.15
CA CYS A 92 -11.51 2.53 23.66
C CYS A 92 -11.51 2.62 25.20
N ASP A 93 -12.60 3.10 25.78
CA ASP A 93 -12.73 3.23 27.24
C ASP A 93 -12.77 1.86 27.92
N ALA A 94 -13.49 0.88 27.34
CA ALA A 94 -13.50 -0.49 27.82
C ALA A 94 -12.09 -1.10 27.80
N TRP A 95 -11.37 -0.99 26.68
CA TRP A 95 -10.01 -1.49 26.57
C TRP A 95 -9.08 -0.87 27.61
N LYS A 96 -9.15 0.45 27.83
CA LYS A 96 -8.34 1.15 28.85
C LYS A 96 -8.64 0.64 30.27
N ASN A 97 -9.89 0.29 30.56
CA ASN A 97 -10.33 -0.18 31.86
C ASN A 97 -10.15 -1.70 32.08
N MET A 98 -9.89 -2.49 31.04
CA MET A 98 -9.59 -3.92 31.18
C MET A 98 -8.27 -4.16 31.89
N SER A 99 -8.22 -5.20 32.73
CA SER A 99 -6.98 -5.64 33.37
C SER A 99 -6.03 -6.31 32.36
N ILE A 100 -4.73 -6.37 32.69
CA ILE A 100 -3.72 -7.03 31.85
C ILE A 100 -4.10 -8.50 31.58
N LYS A 101 -4.63 -9.19 32.59
CA LYS A 101 -5.05 -10.60 32.48
C LYS A 101 -6.21 -10.78 31.48
N GLU A 102 -7.17 -9.85 31.46
CA GLU A 102 -8.28 -9.87 30.51
C GLU A 102 -7.85 -9.50 29.09
N ARG A 103 -6.79 -8.69 28.95
CA ARG A 103 -6.21 -8.35 27.64
C ARG A 103 -5.33 -9.46 27.06
N GLN A 104 -4.78 -10.33 27.92
CA GLN A 104 -3.86 -11.39 27.53
C GLN A 104 -4.30 -12.26 26.34
N PRO A 105 -5.55 -12.78 26.27
CA PRO A 105 -5.95 -13.59 25.12
C PRO A 105 -5.84 -12.85 23.78
N TYR A 106 -6.12 -11.54 23.76
CA TYR A 106 -5.98 -10.71 22.56
C TYR A 106 -4.53 -10.45 22.21
N VAL A 107 -3.66 -10.30 23.22
CA VAL A 107 -2.21 -10.17 23.03
C VAL A 107 -1.64 -11.46 22.44
N ASP A 108 -2.02 -12.62 22.97
CA ASP A 108 -1.56 -13.91 22.48
C ASP A 108 -2.00 -14.16 21.02
N GLN A 109 -3.23 -13.76 20.66
CA GLN A 109 -3.73 -13.80 19.29
C GLN A 109 -2.92 -12.88 18.35
N ALA A 110 -2.62 -11.66 18.78
CA ALA A 110 -1.83 -10.71 18.01
C ALA A 110 -0.40 -11.20 17.76
N VAL A 111 0.26 -11.71 18.81
CA VAL A 111 1.60 -12.30 18.70
C VAL A 111 1.60 -13.49 17.74
N LYS A 112 0.57 -14.35 17.80
CA LYS A 112 0.47 -15.49 16.88
C LYS A 112 0.38 -15.06 15.41
N LEU A 113 -0.42 -14.03 15.10
CA LEU A 113 -0.49 -13.51 13.74
C LEU A 113 0.80 -12.83 13.31
N ASP A 114 1.43 -12.06 14.20
CA ASP A 114 2.68 -11.37 13.91
C ASP A 114 3.82 -12.34 13.57
N ILE A 115 3.93 -13.46 14.30
CA ILE A 115 4.86 -14.55 13.99
C ILE A 115 4.56 -15.17 12.63
N ALA A 116 3.28 -15.45 12.35
CA ALA A 116 2.88 -16.04 11.06
C ALA A 116 3.20 -15.11 9.88
N TYR A 117 2.94 -13.81 10.04
CA TYR A 117 3.26 -12.77 9.07
C TYR A 117 4.76 -12.63 8.84
N SER A 118 5.54 -12.56 9.91
CA SER A 118 7.01 -12.47 9.84
C SER A 118 7.62 -13.65 9.08
N ARG A 119 7.09 -14.86 9.29
CA ARG A 119 7.51 -16.04 8.54
C ARG A 119 7.18 -15.94 7.05
N LEU A 120 6.00 -15.43 6.70
CA LEU A 120 5.62 -15.25 5.29
C LEU A 120 6.54 -14.26 4.57
N LEU A 121 6.93 -13.15 5.24
CA LEU A 121 7.88 -12.20 4.68
C LEU A 121 9.25 -12.84 4.41
N GLN A 122 9.74 -13.66 5.34
CA GLN A 122 11.01 -14.38 5.17
C GLN A 122 10.95 -15.38 4.00
N GLU A 123 9.84 -16.10 3.84
CA GLU A 123 9.63 -17.02 2.71
C GLU A 123 9.58 -16.28 1.38
N GLU A 124 8.93 -15.11 1.34
CA GLU A 124 8.87 -14.25 0.15
C GLU A 124 10.26 -13.72 -0.23
N GLU A 125 11.03 -13.22 0.73
CA GLU A 125 12.41 -12.76 0.51
C GLU A 125 13.31 -13.90 -0.02
N THR A 126 13.17 -15.10 0.56
CA THR A 126 13.91 -16.29 0.09
C THR A 126 13.53 -16.69 -1.33
N ARG A 127 12.27 -16.42 -1.76
CA ARG A 127 11.77 -16.74 -3.10
C ARG A 127 12.25 -15.73 -4.15
N ILE A 128 12.52 -14.48 -3.78
CA ILE A 128 13.00 -13.41 -4.67
C ILE A 128 14.53 -13.46 -4.81
N GLN A 129 15.14 -14.64 -4.86
CA GLN A 129 16.60 -14.74 -5.04
C GLN A 129 17.08 -13.87 -6.21
N PRO A 130 18.23 -13.18 -6.06
CA PRO A 130 18.74 -12.28 -7.07
C PRO A 130 18.85 -13.03 -8.38
N VAL A 131 18.04 -12.62 -9.35
CA VAL A 131 18.27 -13.01 -10.74
C VAL A 131 19.60 -12.37 -11.10
N ASP A 132 20.52 -13.17 -11.61
CA ASP A 132 21.76 -12.69 -12.19
C ASP A 132 21.39 -11.94 -13.47
N ASP A 133 21.01 -10.68 -13.29
CA ASP A 133 20.77 -9.72 -14.35
C ASP A 133 22.13 -9.31 -14.91
N GLU A 134 22.90 -10.26 -15.46
CA GLU A 134 24.10 -9.95 -16.24
C GLU A 134 23.66 -9.23 -17.51
N ALA A 135 23.34 -7.96 -17.34
CA ALA A 135 23.08 -7.01 -18.37
C ALA A 135 24.40 -6.80 -19.09
N ASP A 136 24.44 -7.23 -20.35
CA ASP A 136 25.52 -7.01 -21.31
C ASP A 136 25.68 -5.49 -21.54
N SER A 137 26.31 -4.81 -20.57
CA SER A 137 26.56 -3.39 -20.61
C SER A 137 27.67 -3.17 -21.63
N ALA A 138 27.28 -2.67 -22.80
CA ALA A 138 28.22 -2.28 -23.84
C ALA A 138 29.25 -1.29 -23.28
N ASP A 139 30.54 -1.63 -23.43
CA ASP A 139 31.71 -0.83 -23.06
C ASP A 139 31.55 0.63 -23.54
N VAL A 140 31.18 1.52 -22.62
CA VAL A 140 31.20 2.96 -22.85
C VAL A 140 32.64 3.43 -22.63
N GLY A 141 33.35 3.58 -23.73
CA GLY A 141 34.74 4.00 -23.75
C GLY A 141 35.03 5.28 -22.96
N LYS A 142 36.09 5.20 -22.16
CA LYS A 142 36.97 6.25 -21.62
C LYS A 142 36.31 7.38 -20.83
N TYR A 143 36.33 7.21 -19.50
CA TYR A 143 36.11 8.27 -18.52
C TYR A 143 37.25 9.31 -18.53
N ASP A 144 36.85 10.59 -18.52
CA ASP A 144 37.73 11.74 -18.32
C ASP A 144 37.85 12.04 -16.81
N LYS A 145 39.08 12.19 -16.33
CA LYS A 145 39.49 11.95 -14.93
C LYS A 145 39.32 13.16 -13.99
N ARG A 146 38.22 13.93 -14.12
CA ARG A 146 38.07 15.25 -13.45
C ARG A 146 36.72 15.50 -12.77
N TYR A 147 36.11 14.49 -12.16
CA TYR A 147 34.85 14.69 -11.41
C TYR A 147 34.80 14.07 -10.01
N GLU A 148 35.83 13.33 -9.60
CA GLU A 148 35.81 12.60 -8.31
C GLU A 148 36.23 13.46 -7.10
N ASP A 149 36.89 14.60 -7.29
CA ASP A 149 37.47 15.35 -6.17
C ASP A 149 36.46 16.27 -5.44
N SER A 150 35.27 16.48 -6.01
CA SER A 150 34.30 17.45 -5.47
C SER A 150 33.19 16.84 -4.60
N MET A 151 33.03 15.51 -4.56
CA MET A 151 31.87 14.88 -3.90
C MET A 151 32.23 14.13 -2.59
N MET A 152 33.51 14.05 -2.23
CA MET A 152 34.00 13.34 -1.04
C MET A 152 34.05 14.19 0.24
N ASN A 153 33.57 15.45 0.23
CA ASN A 153 33.64 16.36 1.39
C ASN A 153 32.29 16.62 2.09
N TYR A 154 31.26 15.78 1.90
CA TYR A 154 29.92 16.05 2.46
C TYR A 154 29.31 14.96 3.37
N TYR A 155 29.99 13.82 3.57
CA TYR A 155 29.42 12.68 4.31
C TYR A 155 30.21 12.28 5.56
N ASP A 156 30.77 13.26 6.28
CA ASP A 156 31.54 12.97 7.51
C ASP A 156 31.12 13.81 8.73
N SER A 157 29.87 14.30 8.79
CA SER A 157 29.42 15.18 9.89
C SER A 157 28.07 14.86 10.56
N GLU A 158 27.33 13.80 10.21
CA GLU A 158 26.05 13.51 10.88
C GLU A 158 25.82 12.00 11.06
N ASN A 159 26.59 11.38 11.95
CA ASN A 159 26.28 10.02 12.45
C ASN A 159 26.21 9.93 13.98
N SER A 160 25.92 11.07 14.64
CA SER A 160 25.83 11.15 16.11
C SER A 160 24.43 11.46 16.65
N ASP A 161 23.37 11.44 15.82
CA ASP A 161 22.02 11.85 16.26
C ASP A 161 20.98 10.73 16.28
N TRP A 162 21.24 9.57 15.67
CA TRP A 162 20.31 8.42 15.73
C TRP A 162 20.29 7.69 17.08
N LEU A 163 21.32 7.88 17.91
CA LEU A 163 21.38 7.30 19.25
C LEU A 163 20.80 8.19 20.36
N GLN A 164 20.33 9.41 20.04
CA GLN A 164 19.58 10.25 20.99
C GLN A 164 18.05 10.04 20.92
N PHE A 165 17.52 9.56 19.80
CA PHE A 165 16.07 9.36 19.65
C PHE A 165 15.48 8.20 20.47
N LEU A 166 16.31 7.26 20.96
CA LEU A 166 15.84 6.15 21.82
C LEU A 166 15.67 6.54 23.30
N ASN A 167 16.15 7.72 23.73
CA ASN A 167 16.05 8.16 25.13
C ASN A 167 14.87 9.10 25.42
N ILE A 168 14.03 9.44 24.44
CA ILE A 168 12.95 10.43 24.60
C ILE A 168 11.59 9.78 24.97
N TRP A 169 11.51 8.45 25.11
CA TRP A 169 10.29 7.75 25.52
C TRP A 169 10.21 7.42 27.02
N GLN A 170 10.91 8.17 27.88
CA GLN A 170 10.75 8.06 29.33
C GLN A 170 9.48 8.83 29.76
N TRP A 171 8.34 8.14 29.72
CA TRP A 171 7.07 8.60 30.29
C TRP A 171 7.23 8.86 31.79
N HIS A 172 7.03 10.12 32.21
CA HIS A 172 6.83 10.47 33.62
C HIS A 172 5.33 10.70 33.89
N PRO A 173 4.74 10.06 34.92
CA PRO A 173 3.41 10.41 35.38
C PRO A 173 3.49 11.72 36.17
N GLY A 174 2.64 12.69 35.81
CA GLY A 174 2.54 13.98 36.49
C GLY A 174 2.13 13.84 37.96
N SER A 175 2.80 14.63 38.80
CA SER A 175 2.37 15.01 40.14
C SER A 175 1.83 16.43 40.11
#